data_AF-A0A2H0P1T7-F1
#
_entry.id   AF-A0A2H0P1T7-F1
#
_cell.length_a   1.000
_cell.length_b   1.000
_cell.length_c   1.000
_cell.angle_alpha   90.00
_cell.angle_beta   90.00
_cell.angle_gamma   90.00
#
_symmetry.space_group_name_H-M   'P 1'
#
loop_
_entity.id
_entity.type
_entity.pdbx_description
1 polymer ?
#
loop_
_entity_poly.entity_id
_entity_poly.type
_entity_poly.pdbx_seq_one_letter_code
_entity_poly.pdbx_strand_id
1 'polypeptide(L)'
;GPAEQHDRHRRLAGGGPSHAKVLSALARLDPAALRVNMVICEDTVGRFLSSVEWLRSRGFRRLSFHADVARPWSEPGLRSLSAALEGFGRYARRLAAAAPEALSLWHLDSYRLASPDAPADSELVLGADARYYASDAYLCRPYGQGLEGACGDTGTGPDFLRRGALIARADAGVRAALAGAAVYTWPRETFLLAGLQSKDAAAAVDSYRRADRLLGDALSALAAELDVKSGGRV
;
A
#
# COMPACT_ATOMS: atom_id res chain seq x y z
N GLY A 1 11.80 1.85 -4.27
CA GLY A 1 13.01 2.46 -3.74
C GLY A 1 14.25 1.69 -4.20
N PRO A 2 15.43 2.09 -3.72
CA PRO A 2 16.71 1.43 -4.03
C PRO A 2 16.71 -0.07 -3.72
N ALA A 3 17.58 -0.83 -4.39
CA ALA A 3 17.66 -2.29 -4.29
C ALA A 3 17.73 -2.79 -2.84
N GLU A 4 18.61 -2.22 -2.04
CA GLU A 4 18.77 -2.56 -0.62
C GLU A 4 17.48 -2.44 0.22
N GLN A 5 16.59 -1.50 -0.12
CA GLN A 5 15.34 -1.27 0.61
C GLN A 5 14.23 -2.17 0.05
N HIS A 6 14.19 -2.32 -1.28
CA HIS A 6 13.21 -3.17 -1.97
C HIS A 6 13.43 -4.65 -1.62
N ASP A 7 14.64 -5.17 -1.82
CA ASP A 7 14.97 -6.60 -1.69
C ASP A 7 14.97 -7.09 -0.23
N ARG A 8 14.95 -6.17 0.73
CA ARG A 8 14.75 -6.48 2.14
C ARG A 8 13.37 -7.06 2.41
N HIS A 9 12.35 -6.59 1.69
CA HIS A 9 10.93 -6.95 1.94
C HIS A 9 10.25 -7.64 0.76
N ARG A 10 10.73 -7.41 -0.47
CA ARG A 10 10.20 -8.02 -1.67
C ARG A 10 11.25 -8.97 -2.23
N ARG A 11 10.90 -10.25 -2.29
CA ARG A 11 11.79 -11.34 -2.73
C ARG A 11 11.05 -12.28 -3.65
N LEU A 12 11.81 -12.98 -4.49
CA LEU A 12 11.31 -14.05 -5.32
C LEU A 12 10.91 -15.26 -4.46
N ALA A 13 10.14 -16.20 -5.03
CA ALA A 13 9.70 -17.43 -4.36
C ALA A 13 10.85 -18.27 -3.75
N GLY A 14 12.04 -18.20 -4.36
CA GLY A 14 13.27 -18.83 -3.84
C GLY A 14 14.10 -17.96 -2.88
N GLY A 15 13.55 -16.85 -2.39
CA GLY A 15 14.23 -15.93 -1.46
C GLY A 15 15.24 -14.97 -2.11
N GLY A 16 15.47 -15.07 -3.43
CA GLY A 16 16.36 -14.17 -4.16
C GLY A 16 15.83 -12.73 -4.29
N PRO A 17 16.72 -11.75 -4.60
CA PRO A 17 16.33 -10.35 -4.80
C PRO A 17 15.37 -10.20 -5.99
N SER A 18 14.39 -9.30 -5.89
CA SER A 18 13.41 -9.03 -6.94
C SER A 18 13.61 -7.70 -7.66
N HIS A 19 14.35 -6.76 -7.08
CA HIS A 19 14.48 -5.39 -7.58
C HIS A 19 14.98 -5.33 -9.03
N ALA A 20 16.06 -6.05 -9.35
CA ALA A 20 16.63 -6.06 -10.70
C ALA A 20 15.64 -6.59 -11.75
N LYS A 21 14.89 -7.64 -11.40
CA LYS A 21 13.85 -8.21 -12.26
C LYS A 21 12.72 -7.21 -12.51
N VAL A 22 12.27 -6.51 -11.45
CA VAL A 22 11.26 -5.45 -11.55
C VAL A 22 11.74 -4.33 -12.46
N LEU A 23 12.93 -3.77 -12.21
CA LEU A 23 13.45 -2.66 -13.04
C LEU A 23 13.66 -3.07 -14.51
N SER A 24 14.14 -4.28 -14.76
CA SER A 24 14.27 -4.78 -16.13
C SER A 24 12.94 -4.85 -16.87
N ALA A 25 11.85 -5.20 -16.17
CA ALA A 25 10.51 -5.23 -16.76
C ALA A 25 9.98 -3.81 -17.03
N LEU A 26 10.29 -2.86 -16.14
CA LEU A 26 9.86 -1.47 -16.28
C LEU A 26 10.65 -0.68 -17.33
N ALA A 27 11.84 -1.15 -17.74
CA ALA A 27 12.76 -0.40 -18.61
C ALA A 27 12.17 0.00 -19.99
N ARG A 28 11.09 -0.66 -20.42
CA ARG A 28 10.41 -0.37 -21.70
C ARG A 28 9.17 0.51 -21.56
N LEU A 29 8.82 0.89 -20.34
CA LEU A 29 7.62 1.67 -20.02
C LEU A 29 8.01 3.10 -19.67
N ASP A 30 7.13 4.06 -19.96
CA ASP A 30 7.31 5.43 -19.49
C ASP A 30 7.06 5.50 -17.97
N PRO A 31 8.07 5.85 -17.14
CA PRO A 31 7.91 5.94 -15.69
C PRO A 31 6.87 6.98 -15.25
N ALA A 32 6.65 8.04 -16.03
CA ALA A 32 5.61 9.02 -15.74
C ALA A 32 4.20 8.43 -15.98
N ALA A 33 4.10 7.46 -16.90
CA ALA A 33 2.90 6.68 -17.18
C ALA A 33 2.61 5.57 -16.14
N LEU A 34 3.46 5.41 -15.11
CA LEU A 34 3.28 4.40 -14.07
C LEU A 34 2.94 4.99 -12.70
N ARG A 35 2.12 4.25 -11.94
CA ARG A 35 1.90 4.48 -10.51
C ARG A 35 2.76 3.52 -9.70
N VAL A 36 3.48 4.04 -8.71
CA VAL A 36 4.29 3.24 -7.78
C VAL A 36 3.64 3.23 -6.40
N ASN A 37 3.14 2.08 -5.98
CA ASN A 37 2.71 1.88 -4.60
C ASN A 37 3.94 1.57 -3.75
N MET A 38 4.25 2.45 -2.81
CA MET A 38 5.37 2.33 -1.88
C MET A 38 4.86 2.06 -0.48
N VAL A 39 5.24 0.90 0.06
CA VAL A 39 4.97 0.53 1.43
C VAL A 39 6.07 1.10 2.33
N ILE A 40 5.70 1.88 3.32
CA ILE A 40 6.56 2.43 4.35
C ILE A 40 6.60 1.43 5.51
N CYS A 41 7.78 0.93 5.82
CA CYS A 41 7.97 -0.04 6.88
C CYS A 41 8.67 0.59 8.08
N GLU A 42 8.38 0.13 9.30
CA GLU A 42 9.03 0.65 10.51
C GLU A 42 10.57 0.64 10.41
N ASP A 43 11.17 -0.42 9.90
CA ASP A 43 12.62 -0.56 9.80
C ASP A 43 13.27 0.18 8.61
N THR A 44 12.46 0.74 7.71
CA THR A 44 12.96 1.53 6.56
C THR A 44 12.39 2.94 6.50
N VAL A 45 11.55 3.34 7.47
CA VAL A 45 10.88 4.65 7.51
C VAL A 45 11.87 5.81 7.50
N GLY A 46 13.04 5.66 8.14
CA GLY A 46 14.11 6.66 8.11
C GLY A 46 14.70 6.91 6.72
N ARG A 47 14.47 6.00 5.76
CA ARG A 47 14.90 6.13 4.36
C ARG A 47 13.76 6.53 3.42
N PHE A 48 12.54 6.76 3.94
CA PHE A 48 11.36 7.11 3.16
C PHE A 48 11.62 8.22 2.13
N LEU A 49 12.14 9.37 2.57
CA LEU A 49 12.37 10.51 1.69
C LEU A 49 13.41 10.20 0.60
N SER A 50 14.51 9.52 0.95
CA SER A 50 15.51 9.09 -0.04
C SER A 50 14.94 8.13 -1.09
N SER A 51 13.96 7.30 -0.70
CA SER A 51 13.25 6.43 -1.64
C SER A 51 12.32 7.21 -2.57
N VAL A 52 11.66 8.26 -2.08
CA VAL A 52 10.86 9.18 -2.90
C VAL A 52 11.76 9.90 -3.93
N GLU A 53 12.87 10.49 -3.46
CA GLU A 53 13.82 11.18 -4.33
C GLU A 53 14.41 10.25 -5.39
N TRP A 54 14.76 9.03 -5.00
CA TRP A 54 15.24 8.01 -5.93
C TRP A 54 14.20 7.69 -7.00
N LEU A 55 12.93 7.46 -6.64
CA LEU A 55 11.85 7.19 -7.59
C LEU A 55 11.65 8.38 -8.54
N ARG A 56 11.67 9.61 -8.02
CA ARG A 56 11.52 10.81 -8.85
C ARG A 56 12.69 11.04 -9.80
N SER A 57 13.92 10.77 -9.36
CA SER A 57 15.12 10.83 -10.23
C SER A 57 15.06 9.84 -11.40
N ARG A 58 14.23 8.78 -11.27
CA ARG A 58 13.96 7.77 -12.30
C ARG A 58 12.75 8.10 -13.17
N GLY A 59 12.16 9.30 -13.00
CA GLY A 59 11.02 9.76 -13.80
C GLY A 59 9.64 9.36 -13.26
N PHE A 60 9.56 8.61 -12.16
CA PHE A 60 8.26 8.28 -11.55
C PHE A 60 7.63 9.53 -10.94
N ARG A 61 6.45 9.91 -11.45
CA ARG A 61 5.71 11.10 -10.99
C ARG A 61 4.55 10.78 -10.06
N ARG A 62 3.94 9.60 -10.24
CA ARG A 62 2.79 9.13 -9.46
C ARG A 62 3.24 8.08 -8.47
N LEU A 63 3.35 8.45 -7.20
CA LEU A 63 3.55 7.48 -6.13
C LEU A 63 2.29 7.43 -5.25
N SER A 64 2.12 6.32 -4.56
CA SER A 64 1.14 6.14 -3.49
C SER A 64 1.89 5.59 -2.29
N PHE A 65 1.57 6.05 -1.10
CA PHE A 65 2.23 5.63 0.13
C PHE A 65 1.29 4.76 0.93
N HIS A 66 1.79 3.72 1.58
CA HIS A 66 0.99 2.86 2.44
C HIS A 66 1.79 2.50 3.67
N ALA A 67 1.19 2.51 4.86
CA ALA A 67 1.85 1.94 6.03
C ALA A 67 1.96 0.41 5.88
N ASP A 68 3.05 -0.19 6.34
CA ASP A 68 3.19 -1.64 6.34
C ASP A 68 2.15 -2.28 7.28
N VAL A 69 1.28 -3.08 6.67
CA VAL A 69 0.23 -3.87 7.31
C VAL A 69 0.74 -5.20 7.86
N ALA A 70 1.89 -5.67 7.36
CA ALA A 70 2.44 -6.97 7.71
C ALA A 70 3.06 -6.96 9.11
N ARG A 71 3.51 -5.80 9.60
CA ARG A 71 4.27 -5.70 10.85
C ARG A 71 3.61 -4.69 11.78
N PRO A 72 3.54 -5.02 13.09
CA PRO A 72 3.11 -4.04 14.06
C PRO A 72 4.13 -2.90 14.11
N TRP A 73 3.60 -1.69 14.18
CA TRP A 73 4.30 -0.45 14.46
C TRP A 73 4.47 -0.24 15.97
N SER A 74 5.72 -0.10 16.40
CA SER A 74 6.05 0.31 17.77
C SER A 74 5.86 1.83 17.96
N GLU A 75 5.81 2.30 19.22
CA GLU A 75 5.81 3.74 19.51
C GLU A 75 7.02 4.48 18.91
N PRO A 76 8.27 3.97 19.04
CA PRO A 76 9.39 4.50 18.27
C PRO A 76 9.13 4.57 16.76
N GLY A 77 8.59 3.50 16.17
CA GLY A 77 8.26 3.44 14.75
C GLY A 77 7.27 4.53 14.32
N LEU A 78 6.20 4.74 15.10
CA LEU A 78 5.20 5.78 14.84
C LEU A 78 5.80 7.19 14.94
N ARG A 79 6.70 7.43 15.90
CA ARG A 79 7.43 8.71 15.97
C ARG A 79 8.33 8.92 14.76
N SER A 80 9.03 7.86 14.32
CA SER A 80 9.85 7.93 13.11
C SER A 80 9.00 8.15 11.85
N LEU A 81 7.80 7.56 11.77
CA LEU A 81 6.84 7.83 10.69
C LEU A 81 6.41 9.29 10.68
N SER A 82 5.99 9.83 11.83
CA SER A 82 5.61 11.24 11.95
C SER A 82 6.74 12.18 11.50
N ALA A 83 7.98 11.96 11.98
CA ALA A 83 9.14 12.76 11.56
C ALA A 83 9.44 12.64 10.05
N ALA A 84 9.29 11.44 9.48
CA ALA A 84 9.47 11.20 8.05
C ALA A 84 8.42 11.94 7.21
N LEU A 85 7.17 11.97 7.68
CA LEU A 85 6.06 12.69 7.02
C LEU A 85 6.24 14.20 7.08
N GLU A 86 6.72 14.75 8.19
CA GLU A 86 7.09 16.17 8.27
C GLU A 86 8.22 16.51 7.28
N GLY A 87 9.23 15.63 7.19
CA GLY A 87 10.31 15.75 6.21
C GLY A 87 9.79 15.76 4.78
N PHE A 88 8.87 14.84 4.46
CA PHE A 88 8.21 14.82 3.16
C PHE A 88 7.34 16.06 2.91
N GLY A 89 6.61 16.57 3.91
CA GLY A 89 5.85 17.81 3.78
C GLY A 89 6.75 19.00 3.42
N ARG A 90 7.92 19.14 4.06
CA ARG A 90 8.92 20.15 3.67
C ARG A 90 9.42 19.97 2.24
N TYR A 91 9.69 18.73 1.84
CA TYR A 91 10.10 18.40 0.48
C TYR A 91 9.01 18.76 -0.55
N ALA A 92 7.76 18.38 -0.29
CA ALA A 92 6.62 18.62 -1.17
C ALA A 92 6.36 20.11 -1.36
N ARG A 93 6.42 20.93 -0.30
CA ARG A 93 6.30 22.40 -0.40
C ARG A 93 7.38 23.00 -1.30
N ARG A 94 8.64 22.57 -1.16
CA ARG A 94 9.74 23.03 -2.01
C ARG A 94 9.52 22.65 -3.47
N LEU A 95 9.05 21.42 -3.71
CA LEU A 95 8.75 20.95 -5.05
C LEU A 95 7.58 21.71 -5.68
N ALA A 96 6.50 21.93 -4.92
CA ALA A 96 5.33 22.70 -5.36
C ALA A 96 5.71 24.14 -5.76
N ALA A 97 6.60 24.77 -4.99
CA ALA A 97 7.07 26.12 -5.31
C ALA A 97 7.95 26.18 -6.57
N ALA A 98 8.72 25.12 -6.86
CA ALA A 98 9.67 25.10 -7.97
C ALA A 98 9.07 24.56 -9.29
N ALA A 99 8.17 23.58 -9.20
CA ALA A 99 7.55 22.91 -10.34
C ALA A 99 6.18 22.32 -9.92
N PRO A 100 5.11 23.14 -9.86
CA PRO A 100 3.78 22.73 -9.41
C PRO A 100 3.26 21.47 -10.12
N GLU A 101 3.49 21.34 -11.42
CA GLU A 101 3.08 20.22 -12.26
C GLU A 101 3.86 18.92 -11.99
N ALA A 102 5.03 19.03 -11.35
CA ALA A 102 5.82 17.87 -10.95
C ALA A 102 5.23 17.18 -9.71
N LEU A 103 4.36 17.86 -8.98
CA LEU A 103 3.68 17.35 -7.80
C LEU A 103 2.36 16.66 -8.20
N SER A 104 2.46 15.47 -8.82
CA SER A 104 1.28 14.62 -8.97
C SER A 104 0.94 13.98 -7.63
N LEU A 105 -0.11 14.48 -6.97
CA LEU A 105 -0.57 14.05 -5.65
C LEU A 105 -1.65 12.96 -5.73
N TRP A 106 -1.47 11.97 -6.60
CA TRP A 106 -2.16 10.69 -6.44
C TRP A 106 -1.96 10.08 -5.03
N HIS A 107 -0.85 10.45 -4.38
CA HIS A 107 -0.56 10.25 -2.96
C HIS A 107 -1.72 10.64 -2.01
N LEU A 108 -2.55 11.62 -2.38
CA LEU A 108 -3.60 12.23 -1.54
C LEU A 108 -5.00 11.78 -2.00
N ASP A 109 -5.16 11.53 -3.29
CA ASP A 109 -6.41 11.04 -3.89
C ASP A 109 -6.75 9.61 -3.46
N SER A 110 -5.72 8.81 -3.19
CA SER A 110 -5.85 7.44 -2.66
C SER A 110 -6.35 7.40 -1.21
N TYR A 111 -6.35 8.55 -0.54
CA TYR A 111 -6.58 8.74 0.91
C TYR A 111 -7.84 9.55 1.20
N ARG A 112 -8.82 9.54 0.29
CA ARG A 112 -10.18 9.93 0.65
C ARG A 112 -10.64 8.98 1.75
N LEU A 113 -11.15 9.52 2.86
CA LEU A 113 -11.82 8.76 3.93
C LEU A 113 -12.57 7.59 3.30
N ALA A 114 -12.12 6.37 3.57
CA ALA A 114 -12.82 5.19 3.13
C ALA A 114 -14.19 5.26 3.81
N SER A 115 -15.22 5.63 3.05
CA SER A 115 -16.58 5.45 3.54
C SER A 115 -16.74 3.94 3.83
N PRO A 116 -17.47 3.54 4.88
CA PRO A 116 -17.96 2.16 4.96
C PRO A 116 -18.74 1.73 3.69
N ASP A 117 -19.19 2.71 2.90
CA ASP A 117 -19.84 2.55 1.60
C ASP A 117 -18.92 2.76 0.40
N ALA A 118 -17.60 2.96 0.61
CA ALA A 118 -16.64 2.95 -0.49
C ALA A 118 -16.82 1.60 -1.18
N PRO A 119 -17.11 1.58 -2.49
CA PRO A 119 -17.35 0.33 -3.17
C PRO A 119 -16.13 -0.54 -2.89
N ALA A 120 -16.39 -1.72 -2.35
CA ALA A 120 -15.44 -2.78 -2.40
C ALA A 120 -15.18 -2.98 -3.88
N ASP A 121 -14.23 -2.28 -4.46
CA ASP A 121 -13.68 -2.63 -5.75
C ASP A 121 -12.78 -3.82 -5.44
N SER A 122 -13.31 -4.98 -5.04
CA SER A 122 -13.92 -6.03 -5.88
C SER A 122 -13.09 -6.44 -7.09
N GLU A 123 -11.84 -6.00 -7.18
CA GLU A 123 -10.95 -6.52 -8.20
C GLU A 123 -10.60 -7.97 -7.86
N LEU A 124 -10.88 -8.84 -8.82
CA LEU A 124 -10.39 -10.20 -8.82
C LEU A 124 -8.92 -10.13 -9.24
N VAL A 125 -8.02 -10.60 -8.39
CA VAL A 125 -6.58 -10.43 -8.65
C VAL A 125 -6.04 -11.68 -9.33
N LEU A 126 -5.56 -11.55 -10.56
CA LEU A 126 -4.88 -12.64 -11.26
C LEU A 126 -3.40 -12.68 -10.84
N GLY A 127 -3.01 -13.73 -10.14
CA GLY A 127 -1.62 -13.97 -9.76
C GLY A 127 -0.77 -14.45 -10.94
N ALA A 128 0.56 -14.29 -10.81
CA ALA A 128 1.53 -14.74 -11.80
C ALA A 128 1.60 -16.28 -11.95
N ASP A 129 0.89 -17.01 -11.10
CA ASP A 129 0.69 -18.46 -11.11
C ASP A 129 -0.61 -18.88 -11.81
N ALA A 130 -1.24 -17.96 -12.55
CA ALA A 130 -2.50 -18.16 -13.28
C ALA A 130 -3.71 -18.51 -12.37
N ARG A 131 -3.64 -18.12 -11.09
CA ARG A 131 -4.74 -18.26 -10.14
C ARG A 131 -5.42 -16.94 -9.84
N TYR A 132 -6.73 -16.98 -9.61
CA TYR A 132 -7.48 -15.82 -9.15
C TYR A 132 -7.46 -15.73 -7.63
N TYR A 133 -7.30 -14.54 -7.07
CA TYR A 133 -7.21 -14.26 -5.65
C TYR A 133 -8.30 -13.29 -5.22
N ALA A 134 -8.79 -13.46 -3.99
CA ALA A 134 -9.84 -12.62 -3.43
C ALA A 134 -9.38 -11.16 -3.16
N SER A 135 -8.06 -10.94 -3.07
CA SER A 135 -7.41 -9.65 -2.88
C SER A 135 -5.92 -9.77 -3.25
N ASP A 136 -5.27 -8.67 -3.61
CA ASP A 136 -3.82 -8.59 -3.84
C ASP A 136 -3.02 -8.72 -2.54
N ALA A 137 -3.64 -8.58 -1.37
CA ALA A 137 -3.03 -8.84 -0.07
C ALA A 137 -2.42 -10.26 0.01
N TYR A 138 -3.01 -11.24 -0.66
CA TYR A 138 -2.46 -12.60 -0.74
C TYR A 138 -1.17 -12.68 -1.56
N LEU A 139 -0.95 -11.74 -2.47
CA LEU A 139 0.28 -11.61 -3.26
C LEU A 139 1.36 -10.79 -2.56
N CYS A 140 1.10 -10.27 -1.36
CA CYS A 140 2.13 -9.63 -0.54
C CYS A 140 3.16 -10.61 0.04
N ARG A 141 2.88 -11.92 -0.02
CA ARG A 141 3.81 -13.01 0.31
C ARG A 141 4.77 -13.27 -0.86
N PRO A 142 5.91 -13.96 -0.64
CA PRO A 142 6.67 -14.51 -1.75
C PRO A 142 5.75 -15.24 -2.73
N TYR A 143 5.94 -15.01 -4.03
CA TYR A 143 5.08 -15.58 -5.06
C TYR A 143 4.91 -17.10 -4.87
N GLY A 144 3.66 -17.59 -4.89
CA GLY A 144 3.32 -18.99 -4.67
C GLY A 144 3.03 -19.40 -3.21
N GLN A 145 3.08 -18.46 -2.25
CA GLN A 145 2.82 -18.75 -0.83
C GLN A 145 1.47 -18.22 -0.28
N GLY A 146 0.63 -17.64 -1.14
CA GLY A 146 -0.69 -17.08 -0.76
C GLY A 146 -1.89 -17.95 -1.16
N LEU A 147 -1.68 -19.24 -1.44
CA LEU A 147 -2.66 -20.13 -2.09
C LEU A 147 -3.97 -20.27 -1.33
N GLU A 148 -3.98 -20.04 -0.02
CA GLU A 148 -5.18 -20.03 0.80
C GLU A 148 -6.19 -18.96 0.39
N GLY A 149 -5.72 -17.87 -0.23
CA GLY A 149 -6.57 -16.82 -0.83
C GLY A 149 -6.99 -17.07 -2.27
N ALA A 150 -6.53 -18.17 -2.88
CA ALA A 150 -6.93 -18.51 -4.22
C ALA A 150 -8.43 -18.85 -4.25
N CYS A 151 -9.11 -18.36 -5.28
CA CYS A 151 -10.53 -18.49 -5.55
C CYS A 151 -10.74 -18.77 -7.05
N GLY A 152 -10.07 -19.81 -7.55
CA GLY A 152 -10.14 -20.26 -8.94
C GLY A 152 -8.82 -20.12 -9.71
N ASP A 153 -8.84 -20.52 -10.98
CA ASP A 153 -7.71 -20.45 -11.91
C ASP A 153 -8.17 -20.14 -13.33
N THR A 154 -7.24 -19.84 -14.24
CA THR A 154 -7.56 -19.49 -15.62
C THR A 154 -8.19 -20.63 -16.43
N GLY A 155 -8.07 -21.88 -15.98
CA GLY A 155 -8.65 -23.04 -16.66
C GLY A 155 -10.12 -23.28 -16.29
N THR A 156 -10.49 -22.96 -15.05
CA THR A 156 -11.83 -23.19 -14.48
C THR A 156 -12.62 -21.90 -14.27
N GLY A 157 -11.97 -20.75 -14.33
CA GLY A 157 -12.55 -19.45 -14.00
C GLY A 157 -12.52 -19.14 -12.50
N PRO A 158 -12.95 -17.93 -12.11
CA PRO A 158 -13.07 -17.55 -10.70
C PRO A 158 -14.22 -18.26 -9.99
N ASP A 159 -13.93 -18.74 -8.78
CA ASP A 159 -14.91 -19.20 -7.79
C ASP A 159 -15.39 -18.01 -6.95
N PHE A 160 -16.47 -17.37 -7.41
CA PHE A 160 -17.07 -16.22 -6.73
C PHE A 160 -17.70 -16.55 -5.38
N LEU A 161 -18.13 -17.80 -5.14
CA LEU A 161 -18.70 -18.21 -3.87
C LEU A 161 -17.61 -18.29 -2.79
N ARG A 162 -16.49 -18.96 -3.10
CA ARG A 162 -15.31 -18.99 -2.23
C ARG A 162 -14.75 -17.60 -2.01
N ARG A 163 -14.67 -16.78 -3.05
CA ARG A 163 -14.26 -15.38 -2.94
C ARG A 163 -15.15 -14.60 -1.97
N GLY A 164 -16.48 -14.72 -2.10
CA GLY A 164 -17.44 -14.10 -1.21
C GLY A 164 -17.24 -14.52 0.25
N ALA A 165 -17.00 -15.80 0.50
CA ALA A 165 -16.72 -16.31 1.84
C ALA A 165 -15.42 -15.74 2.45
N LEU A 166 -14.35 -15.64 1.66
CA LEU A 166 -13.08 -15.03 2.09
C LEU A 166 -13.26 -13.54 2.44
N ILE A 167 -14.00 -12.80 1.63
CA ILE A 167 -14.31 -11.39 1.86
C ILE A 167 -15.19 -11.22 3.11
N ALA A 168 -16.26 -12.00 3.25
CA ALA A 168 -17.16 -11.92 4.38
C ALA A 168 -16.45 -12.22 5.72
N ARG A 169 -15.53 -13.18 5.72
CA ARG A 169 -14.69 -13.48 6.89
C ARG A 169 -13.80 -12.29 7.26
N ALA A 170 -13.19 -11.64 6.28
CA ALA A 170 -12.38 -10.45 6.51
C ALA A 170 -13.23 -9.29 7.06
N ASP A 171 -14.41 -9.06 6.46
CA ASP A 171 -15.32 -7.99 6.89
C ASP A 171 -15.85 -8.18 8.30
N ALA A 172 -16.16 -9.42 8.70
CA ALA A 172 -16.58 -9.72 10.08
C ALA A 172 -15.46 -9.38 11.07
N GLY A 173 -14.21 -9.75 10.75
CA GLY A 173 -13.04 -9.42 11.56
C GLY A 173 -12.77 -7.92 11.66
N VAL A 174 -12.86 -7.21 10.53
CA VAL A 174 -12.71 -5.75 10.46
C VAL A 174 -13.79 -5.03 11.25
N ARG A 175 -15.06 -5.39 11.06
CA ARG A 175 -16.18 -4.75 11.77
C ARG A 175 -16.09 -4.94 13.29
N ALA A 176 -15.65 -6.11 13.75
CA ALA A 176 -15.41 -6.35 15.17
C ALA A 176 -14.21 -5.54 15.71
N ALA A 177 -13.13 -5.41 14.93
CA ALA A 177 -11.92 -4.71 15.35
C ALA A 177 -11.99 -3.17 15.21
N LEU A 178 -12.85 -2.63 14.34
CA LEU A 178 -12.86 -1.21 13.96
C LEU A 178 -14.19 -0.49 14.21
N ALA A 179 -15.11 -1.08 14.99
CA ALA A 179 -16.39 -0.45 15.30
C ALA A 179 -16.22 1.00 15.77
N GLY A 180 -16.60 1.97 14.92
CA GLY A 180 -16.58 3.41 15.21
C GLY A 180 -15.28 4.17 14.88
N ALA A 181 -14.27 3.54 14.28
CA ALA A 181 -13.01 4.22 13.95
C ALA A 181 -12.92 4.63 12.46
N ALA A 182 -12.72 5.92 12.20
CA ALA A 182 -12.29 6.39 10.88
C ALA A 182 -10.91 5.82 10.54
N VAL A 183 -10.80 5.25 9.34
CA VAL A 183 -9.59 4.68 8.74
C VAL A 183 -9.44 5.24 7.34
N TYR A 184 -8.18 5.41 6.94
CA TYR A 184 -7.81 6.08 5.71
C TYR A 184 -7.60 5.10 4.55
N THR A 185 -7.42 3.80 4.85
CA THR A 185 -7.16 2.73 3.87
C THR A 185 -7.84 1.41 4.24
N TRP A 186 -7.79 0.46 3.30
CA TRP A 186 -8.43 -0.86 3.20
C TRP A 186 -8.16 -1.79 4.39
N PRO A 187 -8.96 -1.74 5.48
CA PRO A 187 -8.66 -2.52 6.68
C PRO A 187 -8.91 -4.02 6.49
N ARG A 188 -9.68 -4.36 5.46
CA ARG A 188 -9.94 -5.72 4.98
C ARG A 188 -8.66 -6.43 4.56
N GLU A 189 -7.78 -5.76 3.84
CA GLU A 189 -6.50 -6.31 3.36
C GLU A 189 -5.54 -6.56 4.52
N THR A 190 -5.49 -5.62 5.47
CA THR A 190 -4.75 -5.74 6.73
C THR A 190 -5.20 -6.94 7.54
N PHE A 191 -6.52 -7.11 7.72
CA PHE A 191 -7.06 -8.24 8.47
C PHE A 191 -6.75 -9.58 7.79
N LEU A 192 -6.93 -9.66 6.47
CA LEU A 192 -6.55 -10.84 5.69
C LEU A 192 -5.06 -11.15 5.91
N LEU A 193 -4.17 -10.20 5.67
CA LEU A 193 -2.73 -10.41 5.80
C LEU A 193 -2.30 -10.82 7.22
N ALA A 194 -2.90 -10.23 8.26
CA ALA A 194 -2.59 -10.56 9.65
C ALA A 194 -3.03 -11.97 10.03
N GLY A 195 -4.26 -12.35 9.64
CA GLY A 195 -4.78 -13.71 9.85
C GLY A 195 -3.94 -14.76 9.12
N LEU A 196 -3.48 -14.44 7.91
CA LEU A 196 -2.58 -15.30 7.15
C LEU A 196 -1.25 -15.51 7.85
N GLN A 197 -0.66 -14.47 8.44
CA GLN A 197 0.64 -14.53 9.10
C GLN A 197 0.58 -15.15 10.52
N SER A 198 -0.56 -15.73 10.91
CA SER A 198 -0.79 -16.27 12.26
C SER A 198 -0.49 -15.25 13.37
N LYS A 199 -0.70 -13.96 13.07
CA LYS A 199 -0.58 -12.88 14.04
C LYS A 199 -1.92 -12.62 14.68
N ASP A 200 -1.89 -12.00 15.86
CA ASP A 200 -3.10 -11.42 16.44
C ASP A 200 -3.65 -10.35 15.47
N ALA A 201 -4.75 -10.69 14.80
CA ALA A 201 -5.33 -9.84 13.77
C ALA A 201 -5.88 -8.53 14.35
N ALA A 202 -6.37 -8.53 15.60
CA ALA A 202 -6.86 -7.32 16.23
C ALA A 202 -5.70 -6.37 16.57
N ALA A 203 -4.61 -6.90 17.14
CA ALA A 203 -3.42 -6.10 17.43
C ALA A 203 -2.73 -5.58 16.16
N ALA A 204 -2.67 -6.39 15.09
CA ALA A 204 -2.13 -5.97 13.80
C ALA A 204 -2.99 -4.86 13.15
N VAL A 205 -4.32 -4.99 13.20
CA VAL A 205 -5.25 -3.98 12.69
C VAL A 205 -5.17 -2.69 13.50
N ASP A 206 -5.09 -2.74 14.84
CA ASP A 206 -4.93 -1.55 15.66
C ASP A 206 -3.60 -0.83 15.39
N SER A 207 -2.51 -1.59 15.35
CA SER A 207 -1.19 -1.06 15.08
C SER A 207 -1.10 -0.41 13.70
N TYR A 208 -1.67 -1.06 12.68
CA TYR A 208 -1.82 -0.48 11.34
C TYR A 208 -2.66 0.80 11.36
N ARG A 209 -3.83 0.78 12.00
CA ARG A 209 -4.74 1.93 12.10
C ARG A 209 -4.03 3.17 12.60
N ARG A 210 -3.14 3.02 13.59
CA ARG A 210 -2.38 4.14 14.15
C ARG A 210 -1.42 4.75 13.13
N ALA A 211 -0.68 3.91 12.40
CA ALA A 211 0.22 4.36 11.33
C ALA A 211 -0.55 4.95 10.14
N ASP A 212 -1.65 4.31 9.74
CA ASP A 212 -2.54 4.74 8.67
C ASP A 212 -3.18 6.10 8.97
N ARG A 213 -3.62 6.32 10.21
CA ARG A 213 -4.12 7.61 10.67
C ARG A 213 -3.07 8.71 10.60
N LEU A 214 -1.86 8.46 11.11
CA LEU A 214 -0.77 9.43 11.02
C LEU A 214 -0.46 9.80 9.56
N LEU A 215 -0.39 8.79 8.69
CA LEU A 215 -0.13 8.97 7.26
C LEU A 215 -1.27 9.77 6.60
N GLY A 216 -2.52 9.35 6.80
CA GLY A 216 -3.70 9.97 6.22
C GLY A 216 -3.94 11.40 6.70
N ASP A 217 -3.79 11.69 7.99
CA ASP A 217 -3.93 13.03 8.56
C ASP A 217 -2.87 13.98 7.97
N ALA A 218 -1.60 13.56 7.97
CA ALA A 218 -0.49 14.37 7.48
C ALA A 218 -0.61 14.67 5.97
N LEU A 219 -0.97 13.66 5.19
CA LEU A 219 -1.17 13.77 3.75
C LEU A 219 -2.38 14.66 3.43
N SER A 220 -3.51 14.46 4.11
CA SER A 220 -4.72 15.28 3.92
C SER A 220 -4.48 16.76 4.26
N ALA A 221 -3.78 17.05 5.36
CA ALA A 221 -3.41 18.41 5.73
C ALA A 221 -2.51 19.07 4.69
N LEU A 222 -1.53 18.34 4.17
CA LEU A 222 -0.65 18.81 3.11
C LEU A 222 -1.40 19.05 1.79
N ALA A 223 -2.40 18.23 1.47
CA ALA A 223 -3.26 18.39 0.29
C ALA A 223 -4.00 19.73 0.34
N ALA A 224 -4.65 19.99 1.48
CA ALA A 224 -5.42 21.19 1.72
C ALA A 224 -4.53 22.44 1.69
N GLU A 225 -3.32 22.36 2.26
CA GLU A 225 -2.36 23.46 2.27
C GLU A 225 -1.87 23.85 0.87
N LEU A 226 -1.59 22.85 0.02
CA LEU A 226 -1.00 23.09 -1.30
C LEU A 226 -2.02 23.41 -2.40
N ASP A 227 -3.32 23.53 -2.06
CA ASP A 227 -4.45 23.71 -2.99
C ASP A 227 -4.38 22.77 -4.21
N VAL A 228 -3.86 21.55 -4.00
CA VAL A 228 -3.76 20.59 -5.09
C VAL A 228 -5.12 19.95 -5.24
N LYS A 229 -5.84 20.40 -6.28
CA LYS A 229 -7.08 19.75 -6.72
C LYS A 229 -6.79 18.28 -6.94
N SER A 230 -7.51 17.43 -6.21
CA SER A 230 -7.53 15.98 -6.46
C SER A 230 -7.72 15.76 -7.94
N GLY A 231 -6.83 15.00 -8.58
CA GLY A 231 -6.86 14.72 -10.01
C GLY A 231 -8.07 13.86 -10.32
N GLY A 232 -9.23 14.50 -10.46
CA GLY A 232 -10.49 13.83 -10.71
C GLY A 232 -10.41 12.98 -11.98
N ARG A 233 -10.70 11.68 -11.80
CA ARG A 233 -11.17 10.67 -12.76
C ARG A 233 -10.50 10.68 -14.14
N VAL A 234 -9.69 9.65 -14.39
CA VAL A 234 -9.74 8.89 -15.65
C VAL A 234 -10.40 7.56 -15.33
#